data_AF-A0A6N8V699-F1
#
_entry.id   AF-A0A6N8V699-F1
#
_cell.length_a   1.000
_cell.length_b   1.000
_cell.length_c   1.000
_cell.angle_alpha   90.00
_cell.angle_beta   90.00
_cell.angle_gamma   90.00
#
_symmetry.space_group_name_H-M   'P 1'
#
loop_
_entity.id
_entity.type
_entity.pdbx_description
1 polymer ?
#
loop_
_entity_poly.entity_id
_entity_poly.type
_entity_poly.pdbx_seq_one_letter_code
_entity_poly.pdbx_strand_id
1 'polypeptide(L)'
;MRARGMVPSPRSVASSGAEMQELMVYGASVGSERARREADAVGFVGTANDATAPLLATERGLGTMPHALIGYAGSTVRAAQMFAAQYPAEPLTVLVDYFGREITDALAVCEAFPEQARNGELSLRIDTHGGRFVEGLDTARSYDILDRCAPAAIRTYRTEQELRWLVGTGVSAAALWHFRLALDDAGWNRVRIVASSGFSATKCKVMASASVPVDLIGTGSYLPDDWSETYATADIVRYGGDERVKVGREFLLRKPASTS
;
A
#
# COMPACT_ATOMS: atom_id res chain seq x y z
N MET A 1 -53.18 -14.85 3.53
CA MET A 1 -52.07 -14.78 2.57
C MET A 1 -51.06 -13.77 3.14
N ARG A 2 -49.83 -14.22 3.43
CA ARG A 2 -48.82 -13.50 4.22
C ARG A 2 -48.26 -12.27 3.48
N ALA A 3 -48.10 -11.14 4.18
CA ALA A 3 -47.10 -10.12 3.84
C ALA A 3 -46.22 -9.88 5.08
N ARG A 4 -44.91 -9.97 4.85
CA ARG A 4 -43.86 -10.17 5.84
C ARG A 4 -43.56 -8.85 6.57
N GLY A 5 -43.48 -8.92 7.90
CA GLY A 5 -42.80 -7.91 8.70
C GLY A 5 -41.31 -7.92 8.33
N MET A 6 -40.85 -6.80 7.77
CA MET A 6 -39.45 -6.59 7.46
C MET A 6 -38.76 -6.19 8.77
N VAL A 7 -38.16 -7.18 9.43
CA VAL A 7 -37.28 -6.94 10.58
C VAL A 7 -36.05 -6.19 10.05
N PRO A 8 -35.67 -5.03 10.62
CA PRO A 8 -34.44 -4.36 10.23
C PRO A 8 -33.26 -5.30 10.52
N SER A 9 -32.50 -5.66 9.48
CA SER A 9 -31.24 -6.37 9.63
C SER A 9 -30.30 -5.50 10.47
N PRO A 10 -29.70 -6.01 11.57
CA PRO A 10 -28.68 -5.25 12.29
C PRO A 10 -27.52 -5.00 11.32
N ARG A 11 -27.28 -3.73 11.01
CA ARG A 11 -26.06 -3.30 10.32
C ARG A 11 -24.99 -3.10 11.38
N SER A 12 -24.17 -4.11 11.61
CA SER A 12 -22.96 -3.97 12.39
C SER A 12 -21.88 -3.32 11.52
N VAL A 13 -21.45 -2.12 11.88
CA VAL A 13 -20.18 -1.55 11.42
C VAL A 13 -19.15 -1.88 12.49
N ALA A 14 -18.26 -2.83 12.22
CA ALA A 14 -17.12 -3.12 13.07
C ALA A 14 -15.91 -2.35 12.54
N SER A 15 -15.37 -1.44 13.36
CA SER A 15 -14.00 -0.94 13.20
C SER A 15 -13.14 -1.72 14.19
N SER A 16 -11.97 -2.18 13.76
CA SER A 16 -10.93 -2.65 14.68
C SER A 16 -10.69 -1.57 15.73
N GLY A 17 -10.95 -1.86 17.01
CA GLY A 17 -10.78 -0.92 18.11
C GLY A 17 -9.32 -0.48 18.29
N ALA A 18 -9.07 0.51 19.14
CA ALA A 18 -7.74 1.08 19.38
C ALA A 18 -6.69 0.00 19.76
N GLU A 19 -7.08 -0.97 20.58
CA GLU A 19 -6.24 -2.10 21.02
C GLU A 19 -5.75 -2.95 19.84
N MET A 20 -6.63 -3.18 18.86
CA MET A 20 -6.28 -3.96 17.69
C MET A 20 -5.31 -3.19 16.80
N GLN A 21 -5.51 -1.88 16.64
CA GLN A 21 -4.59 -1.02 15.91
C GLN A 21 -3.20 -0.95 16.58
N GLU A 22 -3.15 -0.89 17.91
CA GLU A 22 -1.89 -0.92 18.66
C GLU A 22 -1.12 -2.22 18.41
N LEU A 23 -1.79 -3.38 18.54
CA LEU A 23 -1.18 -4.68 18.24
C LEU A 23 -0.68 -4.77 16.80
N MET A 24 -1.45 -4.26 15.84
CA MET A 24 -1.07 -4.26 14.42
C MET A 24 0.19 -3.44 14.17
N VAL A 25 0.22 -2.20 14.65
CA VAL A 25 1.34 -1.29 14.40
C VAL A 25 2.57 -1.74 15.19
N TYR A 26 2.39 -2.35 16.37
CA TYR A 26 3.47 -3.02 17.10
C TYR A 26 4.06 -4.16 16.27
N GLY A 27 3.23 -5.05 15.72
CA GLY A 27 3.70 -6.13 14.85
C GLY A 27 4.43 -5.61 13.60
N ALA A 28 3.90 -4.56 12.97
CA ALA A 28 4.53 -3.89 11.85
C ALA A 28 5.90 -3.29 12.23
N SER A 29 6.02 -2.70 13.43
CA SER A 29 7.27 -2.15 13.96
C SER A 29 8.34 -3.23 14.15
N VAL A 30 8.00 -4.31 14.87
CA VAL A 30 8.92 -5.44 15.10
C VAL A 30 9.34 -6.09 13.78
N GLY A 31 8.39 -6.32 12.87
CA GLY A 31 8.67 -6.85 11.54
C GLY A 31 9.59 -5.93 10.73
N SER A 32 9.40 -4.62 10.83
CA SER A 32 10.24 -3.63 10.15
C SER A 32 11.66 -3.60 10.70
N GLU A 33 11.85 -3.71 12.02
CA GLU A 33 13.18 -3.81 12.61
C GLU A 33 13.93 -5.05 12.12
N ARG A 34 13.23 -6.20 12.04
CA ARG A 34 13.79 -7.43 11.50
C ARG A 34 14.18 -7.26 10.03
N ALA A 35 13.28 -6.72 9.22
CA ALA A 35 13.51 -6.51 7.78
C ALA A 35 14.70 -5.57 7.52
N ARG A 36 14.83 -4.47 8.30
CA ARG A 36 16.00 -3.58 8.25
C ARG A 36 17.31 -4.30 8.53
N ARG A 37 17.33 -5.18 9.54
CA ARG A 37 18.54 -5.90 9.96
C ARG A 37 18.96 -6.99 8.98
N GLU A 38 18.01 -7.62 8.29
CA GLU A 38 18.29 -8.83 7.50
C GLU A 38 18.25 -8.65 5.98
N ALA A 39 17.54 -7.64 5.50
CA ALA A 39 17.21 -7.52 4.08
C ALA A 39 17.43 -6.11 3.52
N ASP A 40 18.13 -5.22 4.26
CA ASP A 40 18.35 -3.81 3.90
C ASP A 40 17.06 -3.10 3.45
N ALA A 41 15.93 -3.50 4.05
CA ALA A 41 14.61 -3.00 3.70
C ALA A 41 14.23 -1.84 4.61
N VAL A 42 13.50 -0.85 4.10
CA VAL A 42 13.04 0.31 4.90
C VAL A 42 12.04 -0.12 5.99
N GLY A 43 11.12 -1.03 5.65
CA GLY A 43 10.00 -1.44 6.49
C GLY A 43 8.83 -0.45 6.43
N PHE A 44 7.93 -0.54 7.41
CA PHE A 44 6.84 0.42 7.58
C PHE A 44 7.40 1.77 8.09
N VAL A 45 6.92 2.86 7.49
CA VAL A 45 7.42 4.23 7.71
C VAL A 45 6.44 5.15 8.43
N GLY A 46 5.24 4.66 8.75
CA GLY A 46 4.23 5.41 9.48
C GLY A 46 2.87 4.70 9.51
N THR A 47 1.95 5.29 10.26
CA THR A 47 0.56 4.83 10.46
C THR A 47 -0.36 6.04 10.37
N ALA A 48 -1.64 5.84 10.05
CA ALA A 48 -2.62 6.93 9.95
C ALA A 48 -3.13 7.45 11.30
N ASN A 49 -2.71 6.85 12.42
CA ASN A 49 -3.20 7.17 13.76
C ASN A 49 -2.08 7.69 14.67
N ASP A 50 -2.29 8.86 15.27
CA ASP A 50 -1.39 9.48 16.25
C ASP A 50 -1.06 8.56 17.43
N ALA A 51 -2.03 7.80 17.92
CA ALA A 51 -1.85 6.95 19.10
C ALA A 51 -0.80 5.85 18.90
N THR A 52 -0.60 5.40 17.66
CA THR A 52 0.33 4.32 17.32
C THR A 52 1.54 4.80 16.54
N ALA A 53 1.58 6.08 16.15
CA ALA A 53 2.70 6.69 15.43
C ALA A 53 4.07 6.50 16.10
N PRO A 54 4.20 6.62 17.44
CA PRO A 54 5.50 6.43 18.11
C PRO A 54 6.11 5.04 17.91
N LEU A 55 5.29 4.00 17.69
CA LEU A 55 5.76 2.64 17.44
C LEU A 55 6.55 2.54 16.12
N LEU A 56 6.34 3.45 15.18
CA LEU A 56 7.06 3.53 13.90
C LEU A 56 8.03 4.72 13.84
N ALA A 57 8.43 5.24 15.01
CA ALA A 57 9.33 6.38 15.14
C ALA A 57 8.85 7.68 14.45
N THR A 58 7.53 7.85 14.37
CA THR A 58 6.87 9.08 13.90
C THR A 58 6.14 9.76 15.05
N GLU A 59 6.17 11.09 15.13
CA GLU A 59 5.49 11.83 16.22
C GLU A 59 3.97 11.85 16.08
N ARG A 60 3.47 11.82 14.84
CA ARG A 60 2.05 11.90 14.49
C ARG A 60 1.71 10.95 13.36
N GLY A 61 0.43 10.65 13.22
CA GLY A 61 -0.09 9.88 12.12
C GLY A 61 0.14 10.58 10.78
N LEU A 62 0.39 9.79 9.75
CA LEU A 62 0.56 10.25 8.38
C LEU A 62 -0.76 10.09 7.62
N GLY A 63 -1.23 11.17 7.01
CA GLY A 63 -2.47 11.20 6.25
C GLY A 63 -2.31 11.89 4.91
N THR A 64 -3.23 11.60 4.00
CA THR A 64 -3.39 12.32 2.74
C THR A 64 -4.77 12.96 2.71
N MET A 65 -5.00 13.87 1.77
CA MET A 65 -6.36 14.38 1.54
C MET A 65 -7.34 13.23 1.23
N PRO A 66 -8.61 13.28 1.69
CA PRO A 66 -9.61 12.27 1.40
C PRO A 66 -10.37 12.56 0.08
N HIS A 67 -10.94 11.54 -0.55
CA HIS A 67 -11.83 11.69 -1.72
C HIS A 67 -13.01 12.65 -1.45
N ALA A 68 -13.49 12.73 -0.21
CA ALA A 68 -14.55 13.66 0.18
C ALA A 68 -14.20 15.13 -0.07
N LEU A 69 -12.93 15.53 0.10
CA LEU A 69 -12.49 16.89 -0.17
C LEU A 69 -12.53 17.19 -1.69
N ILE A 70 -12.18 16.22 -2.53
CA ILE A 70 -12.26 16.35 -3.99
C ILE A 70 -13.71 16.47 -4.43
N GLY A 71 -14.59 15.63 -3.89
CA GLY A 71 -16.03 15.71 -4.13
C GLY A 71 -16.62 17.06 -3.72
N TYR A 72 -16.23 17.59 -2.55
CA TYR A 72 -16.65 18.90 -2.09
C TYR A 72 -16.14 20.04 -3.00
N ALA A 73 -14.88 19.99 -3.42
CA ALA A 73 -14.29 21.01 -4.28
C ALA A 73 -14.79 20.94 -5.72
N GLY A 74 -15.30 19.78 -6.17
CA GLY A 74 -15.71 19.53 -7.55
C GLY A 74 -14.56 19.50 -8.56
N SER A 75 -13.30 19.51 -8.08
CA SER A 75 -12.10 19.51 -8.91
C SER A 75 -10.90 19.03 -8.09
N THR A 76 -10.10 18.13 -8.67
CA THR A 76 -8.87 17.60 -8.06
C THR A 76 -7.86 18.71 -7.78
N VAL A 77 -7.65 19.63 -8.75
CA VAL A 77 -6.75 20.79 -8.59
C VAL A 77 -7.23 21.72 -7.49
N ARG A 78 -8.53 22.06 -7.47
CA ARG A 78 -9.08 22.94 -6.44
C ARG A 78 -8.95 22.32 -5.05
N ALA A 79 -9.19 21.03 -4.92
CA ALA A 79 -9.01 20.31 -3.66
C ALA A 79 -7.55 20.38 -3.19
N ALA A 80 -6.59 20.17 -4.09
CA ALA A 80 -5.17 20.26 -3.78
C ALA A 80 -4.77 21.68 -3.32
N GLN A 81 -5.29 22.72 -3.97
CA GLN A 81 -5.11 24.12 -3.57
C GLN A 81 -5.69 24.41 -2.18
N MET A 82 -6.91 23.92 -1.91
CA MET A 82 -7.53 24.06 -0.59
C MET A 82 -6.70 23.37 0.50
N PHE A 83 -6.20 22.16 0.23
CA PHE A 83 -5.38 21.41 1.18
C PHE A 83 -4.05 22.10 1.45
N ALA A 84 -3.33 22.50 0.39
CA ALA A 84 -2.04 23.18 0.52
C ALA A 84 -2.17 24.54 1.24
N ALA A 85 -3.26 25.27 1.02
CA ALA A 85 -3.51 26.53 1.73
C ALA A 85 -3.79 26.33 3.22
N GLN A 86 -4.51 25.27 3.58
CA GLN A 86 -4.86 24.97 4.97
C GLN A 86 -3.69 24.34 5.75
N TYR A 87 -2.88 23.51 5.09
CA TYR A 87 -1.79 22.74 5.68
C TYR A 87 -0.46 22.96 4.93
N PRO A 88 0.08 24.19 4.92
CA PRO A 88 1.25 24.53 4.10
C PRO A 88 2.55 23.85 4.53
N ALA A 89 2.62 23.33 5.76
CA ALA A 89 3.77 22.61 6.29
C ALA A 89 3.69 21.09 6.04
N GLU A 90 2.54 20.57 5.61
CA GLU A 90 2.35 19.14 5.38
C GLU A 90 2.73 18.76 3.94
N PRO A 91 3.34 17.58 3.71
CA PRO A 91 3.61 17.09 2.36
C PRO A 91 2.33 17.00 1.52
N LEU A 92 2.36 17.56 0.31
CA LEU A 92 1.20 17.53 -0.59
C LEU A 92 1.10 16.18 -1.31
N THR A 93 0.16 15.34 -0.86
CA THR A 93 -0.21 14.09 -1.51
C THR A 93 -1.65 14.14 -2.02
N VAL A 94 -1.83 14.08 -3.34
CA VAL A 94 -3.13 14.32 -4.00
C VAL A 94 -3.71 13.03 -4.56
N LEU A 95 -4.96 12.71 -4.18
CA LEU A 95 -5.73 11.62 -4.81
C LEU A 95 -6.18 12.04 -6.20
N VAL A 96 -5.97 11.20 -7.21
CA VAL A 96 -6.26 11.55 -8.62
C VAL A 96 -7.36 10.69 -9.27
N ASP A 97 -7.91 9.72 -8.54
CA ASP A 97 -8.82 8.72 -9.10
C ASP A 97 -10.31 9.06 -8.94
N TYR A 98 -10.66 10.20 -8.33
CA TYR A 98 -12.05 10.55 -8.00
C TYR A 98 -12.97 10.62 -9.24
N PHE A 99 -12.53 11.31 -10.30
CA PHE A 99 -13.32 11.49 -11.53
C PHE A 99 -13.05 10.42 -12.60
N GLY A 100 -12.24 9.42 -12.28
CA GLY A 100 -11.78 8.41 -13.24
C GLY A 100 -10.95 8.97 -14.40
N ARG A 101 -10.26 10.07 -14.14
CA ARG A 101 -9.37 10.79 -15.06
C ARG A 101 -8.00 10.93 -14.43
N GLU A 102 -7.44 9.81 -13.97
CA GLU A 102 -6.21 9.79 -13.16
C GLU A 102 -5.06 10.55 -13.79
N ILE A 103 -4.82 10.35 -15.08
CA ILE A 103 -3.68 10.96 -15.77
C ILE A 103 -3.97 12.43 -16.03
N THR A 104 -5.16 12.73 -16.54
CA THR A 104 -5.57 14.10 -16.82
C THR A 104 -5.53 14.96 -15.54
N ASP A 105 -6.08 14.45 -14.43
CA ASP A 105 -6.08 15.16 -13.15
C ASP A 105 -4.68 15.25 -12.55
N ALA A 106 -3.87 14.20 -12.65
CA ALA A 106 -2.46 14.21 -12.23
C ALA A 106 -1.65 15.30 -12.91
N LEU A 107 -1.74 15.39 -14.24
CA LEU A 107 -1.05 16.39 -15.02
C LEU A 107 -1.54 17.80 -14.67
N ALA A 108 -2.84 17.99 -14.54
CA ALA A 108 -3.41 19.28 -14.14
C ALA A 108 -2.94 19.73 -12.74
N VAL A 109 -2.78 18.79 -11.79
CA VAL A 109 -2.19 19.08 -10.48
C VAL A 109 -0.72 19.46 -10.62
N CYS A 110 0.06 18.75 -11.44
CA CYS A 110 1.47 19.09 -11.66
C CYS A 110 1.63 20.50 -12.27
N GLU A 111 0.80 20.87 -13.23
CA GLU A 111 0.78 22.23 -13.81
C GLU A 111 0.38 23.31 -12.79
N ALA A 112 -0.48 22.98 -11.82
CA ALA A 112 -0.86 23.89 -10.76
C ALA A 112 0.20 24.03 -9.64
N PHE A 113 1.07 23.03 -9.48
CA PHE A 113 2.14 22.98 -8.47
C PHE A 113 3.51 22.64 -9.10
N PRO A 114 3.97 23.41 -10.10
CA PRO A 114 5.11 23.03 -10.93
C PRO A 114 6.44 23.02 -10.17
N GLU A 115 6.57 23.87 -9.14
CA GLU A 115 7.75 23.93 -8.27
C GLU A 115 7.85 22.67 -7.41
N GLN A 116 6.79 22.36 -6.64
CA GLN A 116 6.75 21.15 -5.83
C GLN A 116 6.91 19.87 -6.67
N ALA A 117 6.30 19.84 -7.87
CA ALA A 117 6.43 18.73 -8.79
C ALA A 117 7.89 18.53 -9.26
N ARG A 118 8.58 19.60 -9.64
CA ARG A 118 9.99 19.55 -10.07
C ARG A 118 10.95 19.28 -8.91
N ASN A 119 10.64 19.74 -7.71
CA ASN A 119 11.50 19.50 -6.55
C ASN A 119 11.35 18.07 -5.99
N GLY A 120 10.29 17.35 -6.37
CA GLY A 120 9.97 16.00 -5.86
C GLY A 120 9.19 16.03 -4.54
N GLU A 121 8.58 17.17 -4.24
CA GLU A 121 7.82 17.41 -3.03
C GLU A 121 6.33 17.08 -3.21
N LEU A 122 5.84 17.06 -4.46
CA LEU A 122 4.49 16.61 -4.81
C LEU A 122 4.43 15.08 -4.91
N SER A 123 3.42 14.49 -4.28
CA SER A 123 3.08 13.08 -4.44
C SER A 123 1.66 12.93 -5.01
N LEU A 124 1.48 11.97 -5.91
CA LEU A 124 0.18 11.62 -6.48
C LEU A 124 -0.22 10.23 -6.02
N ARG A 125 -1.39 10.15 -5.36
CA ARG A 125 -1.92 8.91 -4.82
C ARG A 125 -2.94 8.30 -5.77
N ILE A 126 -2.69 7.07 -6.19
CA ILE A 126 -3.60 6.29 -7.02
C ILE A 126 -4.33 5.25 -6.16
N ASP A 127 -5.66 5.35 -6.14
CA ASP A 127 -6.55 4.46 -5.38
C ASP A 127 -7.67 3.88 -6.26
N THR A 128 -7.41 3.77 -7.56
CA THR A 128 -8.37 3.36 -8.58
C THR A 128 -9.14 2.10 -8.18
N HIS A 129 -10.47 2.21 -8.23
CA HIS A 129 -11.38 1.13 -7.90
C HIS A 129 -11.12 -0.12 -8.75
N GLY A 130 -11.17 -1.31 -8.12
CA GLY A 130 -10.87 -2.60 -8.76
C GLY A 130 -11.79 -2.99 -9.92
N GLY A 131 -12.91 -2.31 -10.14
CA GLY A 131 -13.82 -2.53 -11.26
C GLY A 131 -13.50 -1.76 -12.54
N ARG A 132 -12.48 -0.88 -12.55
CA ARG A 132 -12.14 -0.08 -13.74
C ARG A 132 -10.64 -0.05 -14.02
N PHE A 133 -10.29 0.13 -15.29
CA PHE A 133 -8.91 0.47 -15.66
C PHE A 133 -8.61 1.93 -15.33
N VAL A 134 -7.33 2.23 -15.10
CA VAL A 134 -6.83 3.61 -15.09
C VAL A 134 -7.05 4.22 -16.47
N GLU A 135 -7.27 5.54 -16.52
CA GLU A 135 -7.46 6.31 -17.74
C GLU A 135 -6.53 5.87 -18.90
N GLY A 136 -7.13 5.47 -20.02
CA GLY A 136 -6.39 5.07 -21.23
C GLY A 136 -5.83 3.65 -21.22
N LEU A 137 -6.09 2.84 -20.18
CA LEU A 137 -5.76 1.42 -20.16
C LEU A 137 -6.92 0.50 -20.52
N ASP A 138 -6.54 -0.66 -21.02
CA ASP A 138 -7.34 -1.86 -21.17
C ASP A 138 -6.39 -3.07 -21.05
N THR A 139 -6.93 -4.29 -21.16
CA THR A 139 -6.12 -5.51 -21.04
C THR A 139 -4.97 -5.57 -22.06
N ALA A 140 -5.22 -5.20 -23.32
CA ALA A 140 -4.21 -5.29 -24.37
C ALA A 140 -3.07 -4.30 -24.11
N ARG A 141 -3.40 -3.03 -23.84
CA ARG A 141 -2.43 -2.00 -23.47
C ARG A 141 -1.66 -2.35 -22.20
N SER A 142 -2.32 -2.99 -21.22
CA SER A 142 -1.64 -3.45 -20.01
C SER A 142 -0.53 -4.46 -20.32
N TYR A 143 -0.75 -5.39 -21.24
CA TYR A 143 0.30 -6.30 -21.70
C TYR A 143 1.41 -5.57 -22.46
N ASP A 144 1.06 -4.67 -23.38
CA ASP A 144 2.04 -3.91 -24.16
C ASP A 144 2.98 -3.10 -23.25
N ILE A 145 2.43 -2.45 -22.22
CA ILE A 145 3.22 -1.68 -21.26
C ILE A 145 4.14 -2.57 -20.44
N LEU A 146 3.65 -3.71 -19.96
CA LEU A 146 4.50 -4.62 -19.18
C LEU A 146 5.56 -5.32 -20.03
N ASP A 147 5.29 -5.66 -21.28
CA ASP A 147 6.32 -6.22 -22.15
C ASP A 147 7.45 -5.22 -22.40
N ARG A 148 7.12 -3.92 -22.46
CA ARG A 148 8.12 -2.85 -22.59
C ARG A 148 8.87 -2.54 -21.29
N CYS A 149 8.17 -2.43 -20.17
CA CYS A 149 8.75 -1.92 -18.92
C CYS A 149 9.23 -3.02 -17.96
N ALA A 150 8.61 -4.19 -17.99
CA ALA A 150 8.89 -5.31 -17.08
C ALA A 150 8.64 -6.69 -17.73
N PRO A 151 9.31 -7.02 -18.86
CA PRO A 151 9.03 -8.23 -19.63
C PRO A 151 9.21 -9.52 -18.83
N ALA A 152 10.13 -9.53 -17.85
CA ALA A 152 10.34 -10.68 -16.98
C ALA A 152 9.11 -11.01 -16.12
N ALA A 153 8.30 -10.01 -15.75
CA ALA A 153 7.18 -10.19 -14.83
C ALA A 153 6.03 -10.98 -15.43
N ILE A 154 5.83 -10.91 -16.75
CA ILE A 154 4.72 -11.56 -17.48
C ILE A 154 5.11 -12.94 -18.07
N ARG A 155 6.41 -13.28 -18.11
CA ARG A 155 6.91 -14.54 -18.69
C ARG A 155 6.98 -15.71 -17.72
N THR A 156 6.76 -15.45 -16.43
CA THR A 156 6.74 -16.49 -15.40
C THR A 156 5.33 -17.06 -15.23
N TYR A 157 5.23 -18.27 -14.68
CA TYR A 157 3.94 -18.80 -14.23
C TYR A 157 3.31 -17.86 -13.18
N ARG A 158 2.00 -17.62 -13.29
CA ARG A 158 1.23 -16.75 -12.41
C ARG A 158 -0.10 -17.39 -12.08
N THR A 159 -0.57 -17.19 -10.85
CA THR A 159 -1.96 -17.44 -10.50
C THR A 159 -2.87 -16.38 -11.16
N GLU A 160 -4.16 -16.68 -11.24
CA GLU A 160 -5.15 -15.74 -11.79
C GLU A 160 -5.16 -14.41 -11.03
N GLN A 161 -5.01 -14.44 -9.71
CA GLN A 161 -4.98 -13.25 -8.87
C GLN A 161 -3.73 -12.39 -9.10
N GLU A 162 -2.57 -13.03 -9.23
CA GLU A 162 -1.32 -12.31 -9.56
C GLU A 162 -1.40 -11.70 -10.96
N LEU A 163 -1.98 -12.41 -11.93
CA LEU A 163 -2.18 -11.89 -13.27
C LEU A 163 -3.10 -10.66 -13.26
N ARG A 164 -4.18 -10.68 -12.47
CA ARG A 164 -5.05 -9.51 -12.27
C ARG A 164 -4.28 -8.33 -11.67
N TRP A 165 -3.38 -8.56 -10.71
CA TRP A 165 -2.54 -7.48 -10.17
C TRP A 165 -1.46 -7.00 -11.14
N LEU A 166 -1.07 -7.78 -12.14
CA LEU A 166 -0.16 -7.34 -13.19
C LEU A 166 -0.88 -6.50 -14.25
N VAL A 167 -1.91 -7.05 -14.89
CA VAL A 167 -2.51 -6.49 -16.13
C VAL A 167 -3.97 -6.08 -16.00
N GLY A 168 -4.61 -6.35 -14.87
CA GLY A 168 -6.03 -6.13 -14.65
C GLY A 168 -6.40 -4.69 -14.27
N THR A 169 -7.66 -4.56 -13.85
CA THR A 169 -8.29 -3.34 -13.35
C THR A 169 -7.78 -2.92 -11.96
N GLY A 170 -8.10 -1.69 -11.56
CA GLY A 170 -7.65 -1.09 -10.30
C GLY A 170 -6.18 -0.69 -10.34
N VAL A 171 -5.56 -0.66 -9.17
CA VAL A 171 -4.12 -0.38 -9.03
C VAL A 171 -3.31 -1.65 -9.32
N SER A 172 -3.03 -1.87 -10.61
CA SER A 172 -2.21 -2.95 -11.15
C SER A 172 -0.79 -2.49 -11.52
N ALA A 173 0.11 -3.43 -11.80
CA ALA A 173 1.48 -3.11 -12.19
C ALA A 173 1.54 -2.32 -13.51
N ALA A 174 0.73 -2.72 -14.49
CA ALA A 174 0.57 -2.01 -15.75
C ALA A 174 0.03 -0.59 -15.53
N ALA A 175 -0.94 -0.42 -14.62
CA ALA A 175 -1.50 0.89 -14.27
C ALA A 175 -0.44 1.85 -13.70
N LEU A 176 0.44 1.37 -12.83
CA LEU A 176 1.50 2.17 -12.22
C LEU A 176 2.58 2.56 -13.25
N TRP A 177 2.97 1.62 -14.12
CA TRP A 177 3.88 1.92 -15.22
C TRP A 177 3.28 2.92 -16.23
N HIS A 178 2.02 2.72 -16.62
CA HIS A 178 1.29 3.64 -17.49
C HIS A 178 1.24 5.05 -16.92
N PHE A 179 0.93 5.17 -15.63
CA PHE A 179 0.88 6.43 -14.93
C PHE A 179 2.25 7.12 -14.87
N ARG A 180 3.31 6.37 -14.52
CA ARG A 180 4.69 6.89 -14.52
C ARG A 180 5.12 7.39 -15.89
N LEU A 181 4.88 6.61 -16.94
CA LEU A 181 5.23 6.99 -18.31
C LEU A 181 4.51 8.26 -18.75
N ALA A 182 3.21 8.39 -18.43
CA ALA A 182 2.46 9.60 -18.75
C ALA A 182 2.99 10.85 -18.04
N LEU A 183 3.41 10.72 -16.77
CA LEU A 183 4.07 11.80 -16.04
C LEU A 183 5.45 12.13 -16.64
N ASP A 184 6.24 11.13 -17.02
CA ASP A 184 7.57 11.30 -17.60
C ASP A 184 7.51 11.97 -18.97
N ASP A 185 6.58 11.54 -19.83
CA ASP A 185 6.34 12.13 -21.15
C ASP A 185 5.94 13.61 -21.05
N ALA A 186 5.28 14.00 -19.95
CA ALA A 186 4.95 15.39 -19.64
C ALA A 186 6.06 16.15 -18.89
N GLY A 187 7.20 15.52 -18.61
CA GLY A 187 8.36 16.14 -17.94
C GLY A 187 8.29 16.16 -16.41
N TRP A 188 7.37 15.42 -15.79
CA TRP A 188 7.15 15.37 -14.34
C TRP A 188 7.83 14.17 -13.67
N ASN A 189 9.06 13.86 -14.07
CA ASN A 189 9.83 12.68 -13.66
C ASN A 189 10.21 12.60 -12.18
N ARG A 190 10.06 13.71 -11.43
CA ARG A 190 10.37 13.78 -10.00
C ARG A 190 9.14 13.66 -9.10
N VAL A 191 7.94 13.71 -9.67
CA VAL A 191 6.69 13.55 -8.92
C VAL A 191 6.62 12.13 -8.37
N ARG A 192 6.37 12.02 -7.06
CA ARG A 192 6.29 10.72 -6.37
C ARG A 192 4.95 10.06 -6.57
N ILE A 193 4.93 8.73 -6.62
CA ILE A 193 3.74 7.91 -6.78
C ILE A 193 3.45 7.17 -5.47
N VAL A 194 2.26 7.37 -4.94
CA VAL A 194 1.73 6.64 -3.79
C VAL A 194 0.65 5.68 -4.27
N ALA A 195 0.82 4.38 -4.04
CA ALA A 195 -0.16 3.37 -4.41
C ALA A 195 -0.96 2.92 -3.20
N SER A 196 -2.28 2.89 -3.30
CA SER A 196 -3.15 2.21 -2.32
C SER A 196 -4.13 1.27 -3.03
N SER A 197 -5.18 0.79 -2.34
CA SER A 197 -6.15 -0.21 -2.83
C SER A 197 -5.69 -1.67 -2.68
N GLY A 198 -5.92 -2.23 -1.49
CA GLY A 198 -5.80 -3.68 -1.23
C GLY A 198 -4.39 -4.24 -1.33
N PHE A 199 -3.36 -3.47 -0.95
CA PHE A 199 -1.98 -3.94 -0.95
C PHE A 199 -1.70 -4.90 0.22
N SER A 200 -1.68 -6.19 -0.08
CA SER A 200 -1.17 -7.26 0.79
C SER A 200 0.31 -7.53 0.53
N ALA A 201 0.95 -8.32 1.40
CA ALA A 201 2.33 -8.75 1.19
C ALA A 201 2.53 -9.45 -0.18
N THR A 202 1.56 -10.28 -0.60
CA THR A 202 1.60 -10.96 -1.90
C THR A 202 1.46 -9.98 -3.06
N LYS A 203 0.56 -9.00 -2.97
CA LYS A 203 0.45 -7.94 -3.98
C LYS A 203 1.74 -7.13 -4.07
N CYS A 204 2.35 -6.76 -2.95
CA CYS A 204 3.66 -6.08 -2.92
C CYS A 204 4.75 -6.91 -3.61
N LYS A 205 4.80 -8.23 -3.40
CA LYS A 205 5.75 -9.12 -4.09
C LYS A 205 5.55 -9.12 -5.60
N VAL A 206 4.30 -9.14 -6.08
CA VAL A 206 4.00 -9.04 -7.51
C VAL A 206 4.49 -7.70 -8.07
N MET A 207 4.19 -6.60 -7.39
CA MET A 207 4.65 -5.25 -7.77
C MET A 207 6.18 -5.16 -7.82
N ALA A 208 6.87 -5.71 -6.82
CA ALA A 208 8.33 -5.75 -6.79
C ALA A 208 8.91 -6.58 -7.96
N SER A 209 8.28 -7.72 -8.30
CA SER A 209 8.70 -8.54 -9.44
C SER A 209 8.51 -7.86 -10.80
N ALA A 210 7.65 -6.84 -10.86
CA ALA A 210 7.43 -5.99 -12.03
C ALA A 210 8.18 -4.65 -11.95
N SER A 211 9.06 -4.48 -10.94
CA SER A 211 9.87 -3.29 -10.72
C SER A 211 9.06 -2.00 -10.81
N VAL A 212 7.83 -2.00 -10.29
CA VAL A 212 6.94 -0.86 -10.50
C VAL A 212 7.47 0.42 -9.86
N PRO A 213 7.30 1.58 -10.51
CA PRO A 213 7.81 2.87 -10.06
C PRO A 213 6.90 3.47 -8.99
N VAL A 214 6.94 2.93 -7.77
CA VAL A 214 6.16 3.41 -6.62
C VAL A 214 7.07 3.80 -5.47
N ASP A 215 6.85 4.98 -4.89
CA ASP A 215 7.63 5.52 -3.78
C ASP A 215 7.05 5.11 -2.41
N LEU A 216 5.73 4.98 -2.32
CA LEU A 216 5.04 4.63 -1.07
C LEU A 216 3.82 3.76 -1.35
N ILE A 217 3.62 2.74 -0.51
CA ILE A 217 2.43 1.90 -0.53
C ILE A 217 1.60 2.17 0.73
N GLY A 218 0.36 2.59 0.53
CA GLY A 218 -0.66 2.65 1.58
C GLY A 218 -1.36 1.31 1.70
N THR A 219 -1.23 0.65 2.84
CA THR A 219 -1.93 -0.62 3.14
C THR A 219 -2.82 -0.48 4.37
N GLY A 220 -4.10 -0.82 4.22
CA GLY A 220 -5.03 -1.08 5.32
C GLY A 220 -5.33 -2.57 5.51
N SER A 221 -4.84 -3.41 4.60
CA SER A 221 -5.12 -4.85 4.50
C SER A 221 -3.86 -5.69 4.72
N TYR A 222 -2.88 -5.16 5.48
CA TYR A 222 -1.75 -5.97 5.93
C TYR A 222 -2.16 -7.02 6.95
N LEU A 223 -3.32 -6.83 7.59
CA LEU A 223 -3.96 -7.88 8.36
C LEU A 223 -4.18 -9.11 7.47
N PRO A 224 -3.76 -10.30 7.91
CA PRO A 224 -4.16 -11.53 7.25
C PRO A 224 -5.68 -11.60 7.22
N ASP A 225 -6.25 -11.72 6.03
CA ASP A 225 -7.67 -12.11 5.89
C ASP A 225 -7.88 -13.54 6.42
N ASP A 226 -6.80 -14.33 6.49
CA ASP A 226 -6.72 -15.64 7.12
C ASP A 226 -5.83 -15.60 8.38
N TRP A 227 -6.45 -15.63 9.55
CA TRP A 227 -5.79 -15.56 10.85
C TRP A 227 -5.02 -16.84 11.22
N SER A 228 -5.09 -17.90 10.43
CA SER A 228 -4.34 -19.14 10.70
C SER A 228 -2.80 -18.94 10.66
N GLU A 229 -2.31 -17.89 10.00
CA GLU A 229 -0.88 -17.54 10.01
C GLU A 229 -0.43 -16.82 11.30
N THR A 230 -1.36 -16.38 12.16
CA THR A 230 -1.04 -15.68 13.41
C THR A 230 -0.84 -16.60 14.62
N TYR A 231 -0.95 -17.92 14.44
CA TYR A 231 -0.67 -18.88 15.50
C TYR A 231 0.83 -19.00 15.76
N ALA A 232 1.33 -18.19 16.69
CA ALA A 232 2.63 -18.42 17.31
C ALA A 232 2.49 -19.41 18.47
N THR A 233 3.31 -20.46 18.49
CA THR A 233 3.47 -21.32 19.65
C THR A 233 4.72 -20.92 20.42
N ALA A 234 4.60 -20.65 21.70
CA ALA A 234 5.75 -20.47 22.59
C ALA A 234 6.12 -21.83 23.20
N ASP A 235 7.38 -22.22 23.05
CA ASP A 235 7.94 -23.43 23.64
C ASP A 235 9.07 -23.04 24.61
N ILE A 236 9.13 -23.67 25.78
CA ILE A 236 10.26 -23.53 26.68
C ILE A 236 11.42 -24.34 26.08
N VAL A 237 12.54 -23.66 25.81
CA VAL A 237 13.73 -24.27 25.17
C VAL A 237 14.90 -24.49 26.13
N ARG A 238 14.83 -23.97 27.36
CA ARG A 238 15.90 -24.09 28.36
C ARG A 238 15.34 -24.03 29.78
N TYR A 239 15.83 -24.92 30.64
CA TYR A 239 15.53 -24.95 32.08
C TYR A 239 16.83 -24.88 32.86
N GLY A 240 17.04 -23.83 33.67
CA GLY A 240 18.21 -23.75 34.55
C GLY A 240 19.59 -23.81 33.85
N GLY A 241 19.66 -23.46 32.56
CA GLY A 241 20.89 -23.57 31.75
C GLY A 241 20.88 -24.75 30.78
N ASP A 242 20.11 -25.81 31.06
CA ASP A 242 20.06 -27.02 30.23
C ASP A 242 19.07 -26.88 29.09
N GLU A 243 19.52 -27.11 27.86
CA GLU A 243 18.67 -27.11 26.66
C GLU A 243 17.73 -28.31 26.67
N ARG A 244 16.42 -28.03 26.62
CA ARG A 244 15.38 -29.06 26.61
C ARG A 244 14.13 -28.48 25.96
N VAL A 245 13.58 -29.21 24.98
CA VAL A 245 12.41 -28.79 24.21
C VAL A 245 11.49 -29.98 23.95
N LYS A 246 10.21 -29.71 23.67
CA LYS A 246 9.23 -30.74 23.25
C LYS A 246 9.72 -31.45 21.99
N VAL A 247 9.53 -32.78 21.94
CA VAL A 247 9.87 -33.60 20.77
C VAL A 247 9.20 -33.04 19.51
N GLY A 248 9.98 -32.87 18.44
CA GLY A 248 9.57 -32.26 17.16
C GLY A 248 9.80 -30.74 17.08
N ARG A 249 10.33 -30.10 18.13
CA ARG A 249 10.68 -28.67 18.18
C ARG A 249 12.18 -28.41 18.37
N GLU A 250 13.01 -29.41 18.12
CA GLU A 250 14.47 -29.37 18.30
C GLU A 250 15.14 -28.30 17.42
N PHE A 251 14.50 -27.91 16.31
CA PHE A 251 14.95 -26.82 15.44
C PHE A 251 14.98 -25.43 16.11
N LEU A 252 14.32 -25.26 17.26
CA LEU A 252 14.36 -24.04 18.07
C LEU A 252 15.65 -23.92 18.90
N LEU A 253 16.38 -25.01 19.10
CA LEU A 253 17.68 -24.99 19.78
C LEU A 253 18.72 -24.40 18.81
N ARG A 254 19.51 -23.42 19.28
CA ARG A 254 20.55 -22.81 18.46
C ARG A 254 21.57 -23.88 18.07
N LYS A 255 21.80 -24.10 16.78
CA LYS A 255 22.95 -24.91 16.34
C LYS A 255 24.22 -24.25 16.86
N PRO A 256 25.17 -25.00 17.45
CA PRO A 256 26.46 -24.45 17.81
C PRO A 256 27.11 -23.86 16.56
N ALA A 257 27.70 -22.67 16.69
CA ALA A 257 28.45 -22.05 15.61
C ALA A 257 29.53 -23.04 15.16
N SER A 258 29.60 -23.32 13.86
CA SER A 258 30.69 -24.11 13.30
C SER A 258 31.99 -23.34 13.52
N THR A 259 32.78 -23.75 14.50
CA THR A 259 34.19 -23.35 14.60
C THR A 259 34.93 -23.94 13.40
N SER A 260 35.36 -23.05 12.50
CA SER A 260 36.36 -23.31 11.46
C SER A 260 37.70 -23.71 12.08
#